data_AF-A0A2Z4JDM8-F1
#
_entry.id   AF-A0A2Z4JDM8-F1
#
_cell.length_a   1.000
_cell.length_b   1.000
_cell.length_c   1.000
_cell.angle_alpha   90.00
_cell.angle_beta   90.00
_cell.angle_gamma   90.00
#
_symmetry.space_group_name_H-M   'P 1'
#
loop_
_entity.id
_entity.type
_entity.pdbx_description
1 polymer ?
#
loop_
_entity_poly.entity_id
_entity_poly.type
_entity_poly.pdbx_seq_one_letter_code
_entity_poly.pdbx_strand_id
1 'polypeptide(L)' 'MVTGGLGAPIGLERGNYLRPNVLADIDSATRIARAEILGPVLVVIPYEDEDEDGAVRIADDSPNGLSGGVWTRT' A
#
# COMPACT_ATOMS: atom_id res chain seq x y z
N MET A 1 7.62 3.58 -7.64
CA MET A 1 7.85 2.14 -7.37
C MET A 1 9.22 2.02 -6.72
N VAL A 2 9.30 1.40 -5.54
CA VAL A 2 10.55 1.24 -4.77
C VAL A 2 11.23 -0.10 -5.07
N THR A 3 10.46 -1.19 -5.05
CA THR A 3 10.93 -2.53 -5.41
C THR A 3 9.78 -3.37 -5.96
N GLY A 4 10.11 -4.43 -6.69
CA GLY A 4 9.16 -5.31 -7.35
C GLY A 4 9.25 -5.23 -8.87
N GLY A 5 8.10 -5.17 -9.53
CA GLY A 5 7.95 -5.18 -10.97
C GLY A 5 6.75 -6.01 -11.44
N LEU A 6 6.53 -6.00 -12.74
CA LEU A 6 5.48 -6.76 -13.40
C LEU A 6 5.87 -8.23 -13.59
N GLY A 7 4.86 -9.08 -13.72
CA GLY A 7 5.02 -10.49 -14.06
C GLY A 7 5.47 -11.39 -12.90
N ALA A 8 5.83 -12.63 -13.25
CA ALA A 8 6.26 -13.63 -12.29
C ALA A 8 7.69 -13.36 -11.77
N PRO A 9 8.03 -13.85 -10.57
CA PRO A 9 9.42 -13.96 -10.13
C PRO A 9 10.26 -14.83 -11.09
N ILE A 10 11.57 -14.57 -11.15
CA ILE A 10 12.50 -15.35 -11.98
C ILE A 10 12.53 -16.80 -11.48
N GLY A 11 12.39 -17.76 -12.39
CA GLY A 11 12.37 -19.19 -12.08
C GLY A 11 11.00 -19.72 -11.63
N LEU A 12 9.96 -18.86 -11.62
CA LEU A 12 8.58 -19.21 -11.26
C LEU A 12 7.58 -18.82 -12.38
N GLU A 13 7.95 -19.00 -13.63
CA GLU A 13 7.15 -18.59 -14.81
C GLU A 13 5.90 -19.47 -15.02
N ARG A 14 5.82 -20.64 -14.38
CA ARG A 14 4.66 -21.54 -14.43
C ARG A 14 3.90 -21.53 -13.11
N GLY A 15 2.60 -21.29 -13.17
CA GLY A 15 1.72 -21.12 -12.01
C GLY A 15 1.28 -19.66 -11.83
N ASN A 16 0.49 -19.39 -10.79
CA ASN A 16 -0.07 -18.06 -10.52
C ASN A 16 0.81 -17.28 -9.54
N TYR A 17 2.09 -17.10 -9.86
CA TYR A 17 3.03 -16.38 -9.01
C TYR A 17 3.06 -14.90 -9.36
N LEU A 18 2.93 -14.05 -8.33
CA LEU A 18 3.06 -12.60 -8.44
C LEU A 18 4.32 -12.13 -7.74
N ARG A 19 5.05 -11.22 -8.38
CA ARG A 19 6.17 -10.54 -7.75
C ARG A 19 5.66 -9.62 -6.63
N PRO A 20 6.25 -9.64 -5.42
CA PRO A 20 5.94 -8.66 -4.39
C PRO A 20 6.34 -7.24 -4.83
N ASN A 21 5.48 -6.25 -4.56
CA ASN A 21 5.69 -4.86 -4.96
C ASN A 21 5.59 -3.91 -3.76
N VAL A 22 6.46 -2.91 -3.73
CA VAL A 22 6.37 -1.78 -2.79
C VAL A 22 6.30 -0.49 -3.60
N LEU A 23 5.21 0.24 -3.43
CA LEU A 23 4.95 1.53 -4.07
C LEU A 23 4.97 2.60 -2.98
N ALA A 24 5.89 3.54 -3.06
CA ALA A 24 5.96 4.69 -2.15
C ALA A 24 5.61 5.98 -2.87
N ASP A 25 5.42 7.04 -2.09
CA ASP A 25 5.06 8.38 -2.54
C ASP A 25 3.75 8.38 -3.34
N ILE A 26 2.80 7.56 -2.89
CA ILE A 26 1.49 7.41 -3.52
C ILE A 26 0.52 8.40 -2.89
N ASP A 27 -0.24 9.11 -3.73
CA ASP A 27 -1.35 9.95 -3.32
C ASP A 27 -2.58 9.10 -2.96
N SER A 28 -3.26 9.44 -1.85
CA SER A 28 -4.38 8.66 -1.30
C SER A 28 -5.64 8.64 -2.19
N ALA A 29 -5.81 9.60 -3.11
CA ALA A 29 -6.93 9.64 -4.03
C ALA A 29 -6.76 8.69 -5.23
N THR A 30 -5.57 8.10 -5.40
CA THR A 30 -5.30 7.19 -6.52
C THR A 30 -6.07 5.87 -6.40
N ARG A 31 -6.39 5.25 -7.53
CA ARG A 31 -7.06 3.95 -7.56
C ARG A 31 -6.28 2.87 -6.81
N ILE A 32 -4.95 2.89 -6.89
CA ILE A 32 -4.10 1.88 -6.24
C ILE A 32 -4.13 2.00 -4.71
N ALA A 33 -4.39 3.20 -4.17
CA ALA A 33 -4.59 3.43 -2.74
C ALA A 33 -5.98 2.99 -2.25
N ARG A 34 -7.01 3.08 -3.10
CA ARG A 34 -8.41 2.86 -2.70
C ARG A 34 -8.97 1.45 -3.01
N ALA A 35 -8.36 0.73 -3.93
CA ALA A 35 -8.82 -0.60 -4.34
C ALA A 35 -8.12 -1.71 -3.54
N GLU A 36 -8.86 -2.76 -3.22
CA GLU A 36 -8.27 -3.99 -2.67
C GLU A 36 -7.58 -4.78 -3.80
N ILE A 37 -6.25 -4.86 -3.75
CA ILE A 37 -5.45 -5.44 -4.84
C ILE A 37 -5.46 -6.97 -4.81
N LEU A 38 -5.70 -7.58 -3.64
CA LEU A 38 -5.70 -9.04 -3.42
C LEU A 38 -4.42 -9.75 -3.91
N GLY A 39 -3.30 -9.02 -3.89
CA GLY A 39 -1.98 -9.50 -4.27
C GLY A 39 -0.90 -8.93 -3.36
N PRO A 40 0.36 -9.38 -3.48
CA PRO A 40 1.45 -8.97 -2.60
C PRO A 40 1.95 -7.56 -2.94
N VAL A 41 1.11 -6.55 -2.77
CA VAL A 41 1.41 -5.14 -3.08
C VAL A 41 1.24 -4.30 -1.83
N LEU A 42 2.34 -3.68 -1.38
CA LEU A 42 2.35 -2.70 -0.31
C LEU A 42 2.35 -1.29 -0.91
N VAL A 43 1.39 -0.47 -0.48
CA VAL A 43 1.30 0.95 -0.83
C VAL A 43 1.69 1.78 0.39
N VAL A 44 2.61 2.72 0.21
CA VAL A 44 3.09 3.64 1.24
C VAL A 44 2.69 5.05 0.83
N ILE A 45 1.87 5.67 1.69
CA ILE A 45 1.34 7.03 1.53
C ILE A 45 2.00 7.88 2.62
N PRO A 46 2.82 8.88 2.27
CA PRO A 46 3.38 9.79 3.25
C PRO A 46 2.29 10.75 3.76
N TYR A 47 2.47 11.23 4.98
CA TYR A 47 1.75 12.38 5.53
C TYR A 47 2.78 13.35 6.12
N GLU A 48 2.38 14.61 6.30
CA GLU A 48 3.24 15.65 6.86
C GLU A 48 2.94 15.81 8.35
N ASP A 49 3.98 15.92 9.18
CA ASP A 49 3.84 16.08 10.64
C ASP A 49 3.11 17.37 11.04
N GLU A 50 3.11 18.38 10.15
CA GLU A 50 2.41 19.65 10.33
C GLU A 50 0.87 19.50 10.22
N ASP A 51 0.39 18.42 9.58
CA ASP A 51 -1.00 17.98 9.60
C ASP A 51 -1.18 17.00 10.76
N GLU A 52 -1.48 17.54 11.95
CA GLU A 52 -1.58 16.78 13.22
C GLU A 52 -2.44 15.51 13.10
N ASP A 53 -3.46 15.53 12.23
CA ASP A 53 -4.38 14.42 11.97
C ASP A 53 -4.24 13.79 10.57
N GLY A 54 -3.19 14.15 9.81
CA GLY A 54 -3.04 13.78 8.40
C GLY A 54 -3.04 12.28 8.16
N ALA A 55 -2.34 11.52 9.01
CA ALA A 55 -2.32 10.07 8.96
C ALA A 55 -3.71 9.45 9.21
N VAL A 56 -4.46 9.99 10.17
CA VAL A 56 -5.81 9.51 10.53
C VAL A 56 -6.78 9.79 9.39
N ARG A 57 -6.77 11.01 8.85
CA ARG A 57 -7.61 11.41 7.71
C ARG A 57 -7.35 10.54 6.48
N ILE A 58 -6.09 10.22 6.18
CA ILE A 58 -5.74 9.33 5.07
C ILE A 58 -6.26 7.91 5.32
N ALA A 59 -6.15 7.40 6.55
CA ALA A 59 -6.64 6.07 6.91
C ALA A 59 -8.18 5.98 6.83
N ASP A 60 -8.88 7.04 7.27
CA ASP A 60 -10.34 7.12 7.23
C ASP A 60 -10.90 7.36 5.81
N ASP A 61 -10.09 7.86 4.87
CA ASP A 61 -10.45 8.03 3.44
C ASP A 61 -10.39 6.69 2.66
N SER A 62 -10.85 5.62 3.30
CA SER A 62 -11.01 4.30 2.70
C SER A 62 -12.51 3.97 2.60
N PRO A 63 -12.98 3.43 1.46
CA PRO A 63 -14.36 2.92 1.36
C PRO A 63 -14.61 1.69 2.26
N ASN A 64 -13.54 1.09 2.77
CA ASN A 64 -13.56 -0.11 3.60
C ASN A 64 -13.11 0.21 5.03
N GLY A 65 -13.61 -0.53 6.03
CA GLY A 65 -13.24 -0.37 7.46
C GLY A 65 -12.93 -1.68 8.16
N LEU A 66 -12.27 -2.62 7.47
CA LEU A 66 -12.11 -4.00 7.94
C LEU A 66 -11.07 -4.16 9.08
N SER A 67 -9.92 -3.48 8.97
CA SER A 67 -8.80 -3.60 9.90
C SER A 67 -7.86 -2.40 9.80
N GLY A 68 -7.14 -2.12 10.89
CA GLY A 68 -6.11 -1.09 10.98
C GLY A 68 -5.08 -1.43 12.06
N GLY A 69 -3.88 -0.87 11.95
CA GLY A 69 -2.79 -1.10 12.90
C GLY A 69 -1.92 0.15 13.07
N VAL A 70 -1.45 0.38 14.30
CA VAL A 70 -0.58 1.51 14.65
C VAL A 70 0.66 0.96 15.33
N TRP A 71 1.83 1.39 14.87
CA TRP A 71 3.11 1.10 15.50
C TRP A 71 3.63 2.37 16.19
N THR A 72 3.81 2.31 17.51
CA THR A 72 4.35 3.40 18.32
C THR A 72 5.39 2.87 19.31
N ARG A 73 6.18 3.77 19.91
CA ARG A 73 7.13 3.42 20.97
C ARG A 73 6.38 3.23 22.29
N THR A 74 6.87 2.32 23.13
CA THR A 74 6.41 2.15 24.52
C THR A 74 6.94 3.26 25.42
#